data_AF-A0A6P1DL36-F1
#
_entry.id   AF-A0A6P1DL36-F1
#
_cell.length_a   1.000
_cell.length_b   1.000
_cell.length_c   1.000
_cell.angle_alpha   90.00
_cell.angle_beta   90.00
_cell.angle_gamma   90.00
#
_symmetry.space_group_name_H-M   'P 1'
#
loop_
_entity.id
_entity.type
_entity.pdbx_description
1 polymer ?
#
loop_
_entity_poly.entity_id
_entity_poly.type
_entity_poly.pdbx_seq_one_letter_code
_entity_poly.pdbx_strand_id
1 'polypeptide(L)' 'MKSFGSSKEFLMGEEIPWEEVGGGVKRKILGYDDKIMLVEAHFSTGGIGYVHEHYHSQVTYVMSGEFELTIGNETRLMKK' A
#
# COMPACT_ATOMS: atom_id res chain seq x y z
N MET A 1 7.62 20.18 11.66
CA MET A 1 6.85 18.95 11.37
C MET A 1 7.18 17.94 12.46
N LYS A 2 6.20 17.21 13.00
CA LYS A 2 6.51 16.07 13.87
C LYS A 2 7.16 15.00 12.98
N SER A 3 8.35 14.55 13.34
CA SER A 3 8.98 13.40 12.69
C SER A 3 8.26 12.13 13.14
N PHE A 4 7.97 11.23 12.20
CA PHE A 4 7.35 9.94 12.50
C PHE A 4 8.39 8.87 12.86
N GLY A 5 9.67 9.26 12.94
CA GLY A 5 10.79 8.34 13.03
C GLY A 5 11.07 7.69 11.69
N SER A 6 11.91 6.66 11.70
CA SER A 6 12.23 5.87 10.52
C SER A 6 12.20 4.39 10.84
N SER A 7 11.96 3.57 9.81
CA SER A 7 12.20 2.13 9.91
C SER A 7 13.69 1.83 10.12
N LYS A 8 14.01 0.55 10.34
CA LYS A 8 15.39 0.05 10.19
C LYS A 8 15.84 0.12 8.72
N GLU A 9 17.15 0.13 8.50
CA GLU A 9 17.78 0.19 7.18
C GLU A 9 17.61 -1.11 6.38
N PHE A 10 17.60 -2.25 7.09
CA PHE A 10 17.36 -3.58 6.52
C PHE A 10 16.10 -4.19 7.13
N LEU A 11 15.25 -4.71 6.26
CA LEU A 11 13.96 -5.29 6.64
C LEU A 11 13.80 -6.64 5.97
N MET A 12 13.38 -7.64 6.75
CA MET A 12 12.92 -8.93 6.23
C MET A 12 11.39 -8.86 6.16
N GLY A 13 10.83 -8.76 4.96
CA GLY A 13 9.39 -8.59 4.78
C GLY A 13 8.57 -9.69 5.46
N GLU A 14 9.10 -10.91 5.53
CA GLU A 14 8.49 -12.07 6.19
C GLU A 14 8.36 -11.92 7.71
N GLU A 15 9.26 -11.17 8.35
CA GLU A 15 9.27 -10.93 9.79
C GLU A 15 8.32 -9.80 10.21
N ILE A 16 7.87 -8.98 9.26
CA ILE A 16 6.94 -7.88 9.52
C ILE A 16 5.51 -8.42 9.54
N PRO A 17 4.77 -8.26 10.65
CA PRO A 17 3.41 -8.77 10.76
C PRO A 17 2.45 -7.99 9.85
N TRP A 18 1.42 -8.67 9.37
CA TRP A 18 0.30 -8.03 8.69
C TRP A 18 -0.55 -7.23 9.69
N GLU A 19 -0.91 -6.02 9.30
CA GLU A 19 -1.93 -5.19 9.96
C GLU A 19 -3.24 -5.32 9.18
N GLU A 20 -4.29 -5.81 9.85
CA GLU A 20 -5.64 -5.84 9.31
C GLU A 20 -6.25 -4.44 9.34
N VAL A 21 -6.66 -3.92 8.18
CA VAL A 21 -7.23 -2.56 8.05
C VAL A 21 -8.71 -2.58 7.65
N GLY A 22 -9.30 -3.78 7.55
CA GLY A 22 -10.71 -3.99 7.20
C GLY A 22 -10.97 -4.08 5.70
N GLY A 23 -12.21 -4.37 5.31
CA GLY A 23 -12.62 -4.40 3.89
C GLY A 23 -11.93 -5.46 3.03
N GLY A 24 -11.41 -6.53 3.64
CA GLY A 24 -10.62 -7.55 2.95
C GLY A 24 -9.20 -7.10 2.60
N VAL A 25 -8.71 -6.05 3.25
CA VAL A 25 -7.38 -5.49 3.05
C VAL A 25 -6.54 -5.64 4.31
N LYS A 26 -5.31 -6.11 4.11
CA LYS A 26 -4.26 -6.09 5.13
C LYS A 26 -3.00 -5.47 4.52
N ARG A 27 -2.14 -4.91 5.37
CA ARG A 27 -0.91 -4.24 4.92
C ARG A 27 0.30 -4.55 5.78
N LYS A 28 1.49 -4.35 5.22
CA LYS A 28 2.75 -4.21 5.95
C LYS A 28 3.32 -2.84 5.68
N ILE A 29 3.69 -2.12 6.74
CA ILE A 29 4.49 -0.91 6.61
C ILE A 29 5.96 -1.36 6.57
N LEU A 30 6.62 -1.11 5.44
CA LEU A 30 8.00 -1.53 5.19
C LEU A 30 8.97 -0.37 5.46
N GLY A 31 9.84 -0.02 4.50
CA GLY A 31 10.79 1.08 4.65
C GLY A 31 10.08 2.42 4.67
N TYR A 32 10.37 3.27 5.66
CA TYR A 32 9.82 4.63 5.70
C TYR A 32 10.70 5.63 6.46
N ASP A 33 10.54 6.90 6.09
CA ASP A 33 10.99 8.09 6.81
C ASP A 33 9.98 9.24 6.57
N ASP A 34 10.38 10.48 6.88
CA ASP A 34 9.54 11.67 6.70
C ASP A 34 9.33 12.07 5.21
N LYS A 35 9.90 11.35 4.25
CA LYS A 35 9.86 11.68 2.81
C LYS A 35 9.28 10.57 1.94
N ILE A 36 9.49 9.32 2.32
CA ILE A 36 9.03 8.17 1.54
C ILE A 36 8.53 7.06 2.46
N MET A 37 7.53 6.32 1.99
CA MET A 37 7.01 5.14 2.66
C MET A 37 6.69 4.07 1.63
N LEU A 38 7.14 2.84 1.91
CA LEU A 38 6.76 1.65 1.17
C LEU A 38 5.75 0.85 1.99
N VAL A 39 4.63 0.50 1.36
CA VAL A 39 3.60 -0.36 1.94
C VAL A 39 3.36 -1.54 1.01
N GLU A 40 3.36 -2.75 1.57
CA GLU A 40 2.86 -3.93 0.87
C GLU A 40 1.39 -4.10 1.27
N ALA A 41 0.48 -3.97 0.32
CA ALA A 41 -0.96 -4.14 0.54
C ALA A 41 -1.43 -5.44 -0.10
N HIS A 42 -2.16 -6.25 0.65
CA HIS A 42 -2.75 -7.49 0.19
C HIS A 42 -4.26 -7.40 0.28
N PHE A 43 -4.92 -7.66 -0.85
CA PHE A 43 -6.36 -7.69 -0.97
C PHE A 43 -6.82 -9.14 -1.13
N SER A 44 -7.78 -9.56 -0.32
CA SER A 44 -8.57 -10.76 -0.61
C SER A 44 -9.43 -10.53 -1.86
N THR A 45 -9.84 -11.59 -2.54
CA THR A 45 -10.77 -11.48 -3.68
C THR A 45 -12.02 -10.70 -3.29
N GLY A 46 -12.32 -9.64 -4.05
CA GLY A 46 -13.44 -8.73 -3.76
C GLY A 46 -13.16 -7.69 -2.67
N GLY A 47 -11.95 -7.64 -2.10
CA GLY A 47 -11.54 -6.58 -1.19
C GLY A 47 -11.48 -5.23 -1.88
N ILE A 48 -11.92 -4.17 -1.21
CA ILE A 48 -12.08 -2.83 -1.81
C ILE A 48 -11.22 -1.81 -1.07
N GLY A 49 -10.35 -1.15 -1.81
CA GLY A 49 -9.69 0.08 -1.37
C GLY A 49 -10.53 1.27 -1.82
N TYR A 50 -11.20 1.95 -0.88
CA TYR A 50 -12.05 3.08 -1.22
C TYR A 50 -11.25 4.20 -1.89
N VAL A 51 -11.86 4.84 -2.89
CA VAL A 51 -11.28 6.02 -3.55
C VAL A 51 -11.06 7.10 -2.50
N HIS A 52 -9.86 7.65 -2.48
CA HIS A 52 -9.45 8.70 -1.56
C HIS A 52 -8.35 9.55 -2.21
N GLU A 53 -8.03 10.68 -1.59
CA GLU A 53 -6.98 11.58 -2.03
C GLU A 53 -6.13 12.02 -0.84
N HIS A 54 -4.85 12.32 -1.11
CA HIS A 54 -3.95 12.93 -0.15
C HIS A 54 -2.88 13.73 -0.93
N TYR A 55 -2.24 14.68 -0.26
CA TYR A 55 -1.27 15.58 -0.89
C TYR A 55 0.09 14.91 -1.18
N HIS A 56 0.34 13.71 -0.63
CA HIS A 56 1.57 12.99 -0.86
C HIS A 56 1.52 12.30 -2.22
N SER A 57 2.62 12.35 -2.98
CA SER A 57 2.74 11.55 -4.19
C SER A 57 2.69 10.06 -3.85
N GLN A 58 1.95 9.28 -4.64
CA GLN A 58 1.82 7.83 -4.48
C GLN A 58 2.16 7.11 -5.79
N VAL A 59 2.86 5.98 -5.67
CA VAL A 59 3.09 5.03 -6.76
C VAL A 59 2.61 3.67 -6.30
N THR A 60 1.92 2.95 -7.17
CA THR A 60 1.45 1.58 -6.91
C THR A 60 1.93 0.66 -8.01
N TYR A 61 2.45 -0.50 -7.60
CA TYR A 61 2.89 -1.56 -8.51
C TYR A 61 2.21 -2.87 -8.12
N VAL A 62 1.49 -3.49 -9.06
CA VAL A 62 0.83 -4.78 -8.84
C VAL A 62 1.90 -5.87 -8.78
N MET A 63 2.09 -6.47 -7.60
CA MET A 63 3.07 -7.53 -7.39
C MET A 63 2.60 -8.89 -7.89
N SER A 64 1.31 -9.18 -7.76
CA SER A 64 0.64 -10.38 -8.30
C SER A 64 -0.87 -10.15 -8.36
N GLY A 65 -1.55 -10.90 -9.22
CA GLY A 65 -3.02 -10.89 -9.32
C GLY A 65 -3.52 -9.81 -10.27
N GLU A 66 -4.80 -9.45 -10.14
CA GLU A 66 -5.46 -8.46 -10.97
C GLU A 66 -6.29 -7.48 -10.14
N PHE A 67 -6.26 -6.22 -10.54
CA PHE A 67 -6.90 -5.11 -9.82
C PHE A 67 -7.55 -4.14 -10.81
N GLU A 68 -8.79 -3.75 -10.54
CA GLU A 68 -9.38 -2.56 -11.14
C GLU A 68 -8.89 -1.33 -10.37
N LEU A 69 -7.98 -0.56 -10.95
CA LEU A 69 -7.43 0.65 -10.35
C LEU A 69 -8.09 1.88 -10.94
N THR A 70 -8.65 2.74 -10.09
CA THR A 70 -9.23 4.03 -10.46
C THR A 70 -8.30 5.18 -10.07
N ILE A 71 -7.94 6.03 -11.04
CA ILE A 71 -7.17 7.26 -10.83
C ILE A 71 -7.94 8.42 -11.50
N GLY A 72 -8.42 9.37 -10.70
CA GLY A 72 -9.32 10.40 -11.16
C GLY A 72 -10.61 9.78 -11.71
N ASN A 73 -10.89 10.01 -13.00
CA ASN A 73 -12.08 9.47 -13.68
C ASN A 73 -11.78 8.23 -14.54
N GLU A 74 -10.54 7.73 -14.51
CA GLU A 74 -10.14 6.60 -15.33
C GLU A 74 -9.96 5.34 -14.49
N THR A 75 -10.56 4.23 -14.94
CA THR A 75 -10.38 2.90 -14.35
C THR A 75 -9.69 1.99 -15.35
N ARG A 76 -8.67 1.25 -14.91
CA ARG A 76 -7.98 0.24 -15.72
C ARG A 76 -7.81 -1.06 -14.95
N LEU A 77 -7.96 -2.18 -15.65
CA LEU A 77 -7.55 -3.49 -15.15
C LEU A 77 -6.03 -3.62 -15.27
N MET A 78 -5.36 -3.78 -14.13
CA MET A 78 -3.92 -3.97 -14.03
C MET A 78 -3.64 -5.38 -13.54
N LYS A 79 -2.64 -6.06 -14.12
CA LYS A 79 -2.32 -7.47 -13.81
C LYS A 79 -0.82 -7.75 -13.79
N LYS A 80 -0.40 -8.74 -13.00
CA LYS A 80 0.95 -9.32 -13.01
C LYS A 80 0.93 -10.81 -12.72
#